data_AF-V8ARM1-F1
#
_entry.id   AF-V8ARM1-F1
#
_cell.length_a   1.000
_cell.length_b   1.000
_cell.length_c   1.000
_cell.angle_alpha   90.00
_cell.angle_beta   90.00
_cell.angle_gamma   90.00
#
_symmetry.space_group_name_H-M   'P 1'
#
loop_
_entity.id
_entity.type
_entity.pdbx_description
1 polymer ?
#
loop_
_entity_poly.entity_id
_entity_poly.type
_entity_poly.pdbx_seq_one_letter_code
_entity_poly.pdbx_strand_id
1 'polypeptide(L)'
;MKVVFLADVKGQGKKGEIKEVPTGYANNFLLKKNLAKVATSAAVAELQGKTKAKEKEEAEELAAAKALKERLEQDDVMVEIKMKVGTTGHTFGAVDKADIAKALQSQL
;
A
#
# COMPACT_ATOMS: atom_id res chain seq x y z
N MET A 1 27.50 11.64 -14.46
CA MET A 1 27.35 11.77 -12.98
C MET A 1 26.14 10.97 -12.56
N LYS A 2 26.29 10.02 -11.62
CA LYS A 2 25.15 9.22 -11.15
C LYS A 2 24.37 9.98 -10.08
N VAL A 3 23.06 10.06 -10.28
CA VAL A 3 22.13 10.68 -9.33
C VAL A 3 20.97 9.73 -9.04
N VAL A 4 20.44 9.81 -7.83
CA VAL A 4 19.20 9.17 -7.42
C VAL A 4 18.09 10.21 -7.43
N PHE A 5 17.02 9.98 -8.20
CA PHE A 5 15.89 10.89 -8.27
C PHE A 5 15.07 10.81 -6.97
N LEU A 6 14.79 11.97 -6.38
CA LEU A 6 13.94 12.09 -5.19
C LEU A 6 12.47 12.33 -5.57
N ALA A 7 12.22 12.79 -6.79
CA ALA A 7 10.91 13.04 -7.37
C ALA A 7 10.87 12.58 -8.83
N ASP A 8 9.68 12.36 -9.38
CA ASP A 8 9.50 12.08 -10.80
C ASP A 8 9.90 13.31 -11.63
N VAL A 9 10.82 13.11 -12.57
CA VAL A 9 11.25 14.15 -13.51
C VAL A 9 10.91 13.70 -14.93
N LYS A 10 9.96 14.41 -15.55
CA LYS A 10 9.44 14.09 -16.89
C LYS A 10 10.59 13.95 -17.90
N GLY A 11 10.67 12.79 -18.54
CA GLY A 11 11.68 12.46 -19.56
C GLY A 11 13.07 12.09 -19.02
N GLN A 12 13.28 12.12 -17.70
CA GLN A 12 14.59 11.81 -17.10
C GLN A 12 14.56 10.56 -16.24
N GLY A 13 13.60 10.44 -15.32
CA GLY A 13 13.51 9.26 -14.45
C GLY A 13 12.40 9.39 -13.41
N LYS A 14 12.08 8.26 -12.78
CA LYS A 14 11.11 8.20 -11.69
C LYS A 14 11.75 8.34 -10.32
N LYS A 15 10.96 8.68 -9.31
CA LYS A 15 11.38 8.70 -7.91
C LYS A 15 12.01 7.37 -7.51
N GLY A 16 13.23 7.44 -6.97
CA GLY A 16 14.03 6.30 -6.53
C GLY A 16 14.89 5.65 -7.63
N GLU A 17 14.79 6.12 -8.87
CA GLU A 17 15.61 5.62 -9.96
C GLU A 17 17.03 6.21 -9.90
N ILE A 18 18.04 5.37 -10.18
CA ILE A 18 19.44 5.79 -10.29
C ILE A 18 19.78 5.92 -11.77
N LYS A 19 20.16 7.12 -12.20
CA LYS A 19 20.53 7.37 -13.60
C LYS A 19 21.82 8.17 -13.73
N GLU A 20 22.54 7.88 -14.80
CA GLU A 20 23.67 8.68 -15.27
C GLU A 20 23.12 9.92 -15.99
N VAL A 21 23.41 11.11 -15.47
CA VAL A 21 23.04 12.38 -16.10
C VAL A 21 24.29 13.25 -16.31
N PRO A 22 24.24 14.23 -17.24
CA PRO A 22 25.30 15.22 -17.40
C PRO A 22 25.54 16.00 -16.11
N THR A 23 26.80 16.22 -15.74
CA THR A 23 27.21 16.89 -14.49
C THR A 23 26.61 18.30 -14.37
N GLY A 24 26.56 19.05 -15.46
CA GLY A 24 25.94 20.39 -15.47
C GLY A 24 24.42 20.34 -15.20
N TYR A 25 23.72 19.34 -15.72
CA TYR A 25 22.29 19.14 -15.47
C TYR A 25 22.03 18.71 -14.02
N ALA A 26 22.87 17.82 -13.47
CA ALA A 26 22.80 17.42 -12.07
C ALA A 26 22.95 18.64 -11.14
N ASN A 27 24.03 19.42 -11.28
CA ASN A 27 24.34 20.51 -10.36
C ASN A 27 23.41 21.71 -10.51
N ASN A 28 23.13 22.15 -11.75
CA ASN A 28 22.40 23.40 -11.98
C ASN A 28 20.87 23.24 -11.89
N PHE A 29 20.35 22.03 -12.09
CA PHE A 29 18.92 21.76 -12.12
C PHE A 29 18.49 20.77 -11.05
N LEU A 30 18.97 19.53 -11.10
CA LEU A 30 18.43 18.46 -10.24
C LEU A 30 18.76 18.66 -8.75
N LEU A 31 20.03 18.93 -8.42
CA LEU A 31 20.49 19.15 -7.06
C LEU A 31 19.97 20.49 -6.52
N LYS A 32 20.05 21.56 -7.34
CA LYS A 32 19.55 22.89 -6.95
C LYS A 32 18.05 22.92 -6.66
N LYS A 33 17.26 22.11 -7.37
CA LYS A 33 15.80 21.98 -7.14
C LYS A 33 15.42 20.84 -6.19
N ASN A 34 16.39 20.17 -5.55
CA ASN A 34 16.15 19.01 -4.69
C ASN A 34 15.38 17.87 -5.37
N LEU A 35 15.49 17.74 -6.70
CA LEU A 35 14.84 16.69 -7.49
C LEU A 35 15.67 15.41 -7.55
N ALA A 36 16.98 15.49 -7.29
CA ALA A 36 17.85 14.32 -7.20
C ALA A 36 18.99 14.56 -6.20
N LYS A 37 19.55 13.47 -5.66
CA LYS A 37 20.74 13.46 -4.82
C LYS A 37 21.87 12.73 -5.54
N VAL A 38 23.12 13.00 -5.19
CA VAL A 38 24.25 12.24 -5.73
C VAL A 38 24.12 10.78 -5.32
N ALA A 39 24.24 9.87 -6.29
CA ALA A 39 24.20 8.43 -6.04
C ALA A 39 25.55 7.96 -5.49
N THR A 40 25.80 8.25 -4.22
CA THR A 40 26.93 7.69 -3.47
C THR A 40 26.63 6.26 -3.07
N SER A 41 27.66 5.45 -2.80
CA SER A 41 27.51 4.06 -2.34
C SER A 41 26.57 3.96 -1.13
N ALA A 42 26.66 4.92 -0.21
CA ALA A 42 25.77 5.03 0.95
C ALA A 42 24.31 5.33 0.55
N ALA A 43 24.08 6.26 -0.37
CA ALA A 43 22.73 6.60 -0.83
C ALA A 43 22.06 5.43 -1.60
N VAL A 44 22.85 4.68 -2.36
CA VAL A 44 22.38 3.46 -3.04
C VAL A 44 22.02 2.38 -2.03
N ALA A 45 22.88 2.14 -1.03
CA ALA A 45 22.61 1.16 0.03
C ALA A 45 21.38 1.53 0.87
N GLU A 46 21.20 2.81 1.21
CA GLU A 46 20.02 3.31 1.93
C GLU A 46 18.74 3.07 1.12
N LEU A 47 18.77 3.35 -0.18
CA LEU A 47 17.63 3.13 -1.06
C LEU A 47 17.28 1.64 -1.17
N GLN A 48 18.28 0.77 -1.34
CA GLN A 48 18.09 -0.67 -1.35
C GLN A 48 17.53 -1.19 -0.02
N GLY A 49 18.00 -0.67 1.12
CA GLY A 49 17.48 -1.01 2.43
C GLY A 49 16.00 -0.61 2.59
N LYS A 50 15.65 0.60 2.16
CA LYS A 50 14.27 1.09 2.17
C LYS A 50 13.36 0.29 1.26
N THR A 51 13.81 -0.07 0.05
CA THR A 51 13.03 -0.91 -0.87
C THR A 51 12.81 -2.29 -0.27
N LYS A 52 13.85 -2.94 0.27
CA LYS A 52 13.70 -4.25 0.93
C LYS A 52 12.77 -4.22 2.14
N ALA A 53 12.82 -3.15 2.94
CA ALA A 53 11.92 -2.99 4.07
C ALA A 53 10.47 -2.88 3.60
N LYS A 54 10.21 -2.05 2.58
CA LYS A 54 8.88 -1.95 1.96
C LYS A 54 8.40 -3.26 1.36
N GLU A 55 9.24 -3.96 0.60
CA GLU A 55 8.89 -5.25 0.01
C GLU A 55 8.54 -6.28 1.09
N LYS A 56 9.22 -6.24 2.25
CA LYS A 56 8.92 -7.11 3.39
C LYS A 56 7.59 -6.74 4.05
N GLU A 57 7.34 -5.46 4.27
CA GLU A 57 6.05 -4.96 4.79
C GLU A 57 4.89 -5.33 3.85
N GLU A 58 5.05 -5.09 2.55
CA GLU A 58 4.06 -5.44 1.51
C GLU A 58 3.82 -6.95 1.43
N ALA A 59 4.87 -7.76 1.58
CA ALA A 59 4.75 -9.22 1.62
C ALA A 59 4.05 -9.72 2.89
N GLU A 60 4.32 -9.11 4.05
CA GLU A 60 3.65 -9.41 5.32
C GLU A 60 2.16 -9.01 5.26
N GLU A 61 1.84 -7.83 4.72
CA GLU A 61 0.47 -7.37 4.53
C GLU A 61 -0.29 -8.29 3.56
N LEU A 62 0.34 -8.69 2.45
CA LEU A 62 -0.25 -9.61 1.48
C LEU A 62 -0.45 -11.01 2.07
N ALA A 63 0.48 -11.49 2.91
CA ALA A 63 0.32 -12.76 3.62
C ALA A 63 -0.83 -12.69 4.63
N ALA A 64 -0.94 -11.61 5.40
CA ALA A 64 -2.05 -11.39 6.34
C ALA A 64 -3.40 -11.31 5.60
N ALA A 65 -3.45 -10.60 4.47
CA ALA A 65 -4.65 -10.50 3.64
C ALA A 65 -5.07 -11.86 3.06
N LYS A 66 -4.10 -12.69 2.64
CA LYS A 66 -4.37 -14.07 2.17
C LYS A 66 -4.88 -14.97 3.29
N ALA A 67 -4.26 -14.92 4.48
CA ALA A 67 -4.73 -15.69 5.63
C ALA A 67 -6.15 -15.30 6.05
N LEU A 68 -6.48 -14.00 5.96
CA LEU A 68 -7.83 -13.51 6.21
C LEU A 68 -8.81 -13.99 5.13
N LYS A 69 -8.41 -13.98 3.86
CA LYS A 69 -9.21 -14.55 2.75
C LYS A 69 -9.53 -16.02 3.01
N GLU A 70 -8.52 -16.83 3.35
CA GLU A 70 -8.71 -18.25 3.64
C GLU A 70 -9.65 -18.48 4.82
N ARG A 71 -9.54 -17.67 5.89
CA ARG A 71 -10.51 -17.73 7.01
C ARG A 71 -11.93 -17.38 6.60
N LEU A 72 -12.12 -16.39 5.74
CA LEU A 72 -13.44 -15.97 5.28
C LEU A 72 -14.06 -16.94 4.26
N GLU A 73 -13.24 -17.64 3.48
CA GLU A 73 -13.69 -18.64 2.50
C GLU A 73 -14.00 -20.00 3.12
N GLN A 74 -13.70 -20.21 4.42
CA GLN A 74 -14.15 -21.40 5.12
C GLN A 74 -15.68 -21.39 5.20
N ASP A 75 -16.30 -22.45 4.67
CA ASP A 75 -17.77 -22.63 4.60
C ASP A 75 -18.46 -22.57 5.97
N ASP A 76 -17.71 -22.64 7.08
CA ASP A 76 -18.20 -22.52 8.45
C ASP A 76 -18.50 -21.06 8.87
N VAL A 77 -18.17 -20.05 8.06
CA VAL A 77 -18.47 -18.64 8.36
C VAL A 77 -19.91 -18.30 7.95
N MET A 78 -20.88 -18.80 8.73
CA MET A 78 -22.28 -18.47 8.55
C MET A 78 -22.67 -17.25 9.40
N VAL A 79 -22.88 -16.11 8.74
CA VAL A 79 -23.23 -14.84 9.41
C VAL A 79 -24.73 -14.78 9.69
N GLU A 80 -25.12 -15.06 10.93
CA GLU A 80 -26.51 -14.91 11.37
C GLU A 80 -26.80 -13.47 11.81
N ILE A 81 -27.67 -12.77 11.07
CA ILE A 81 -28.13 -11.42 11.42
C ILE A 81 -29.60 -11.51 11.84
N LYS A 82 -29.87 -11.33 13.14
CA LYS A 82 -31.23 -11.35 13.69
C LYS A 82 -31.84 -9.94 13.65
N MET A 83 -32.93 -9.78 12.91
CA MET A 83 -33.68 -8.52 12.80
C MET A 83 -35.11 -8.67 13.32
N LYS A 84 -35.66 -7.57 13.85
CA LYS A 84 -37.07 -7.51 14.25
C LYS A 84 -37.95 -7.35 13.02
N VAL A 85 -38.94 -8.23 12.90
CA VAL A 85 -39.94 -8.22 11.84
C VAL A 85 -41.25 -7.69 12.40
N GLY A 86 -41.93 -6.81 11.67
CA GLY A 86 -43.25 -6.31 12.00
C GLY A 86 -44.35 -7.34 11.76
N THR A 87 -45.55 -7.06 12.27
CA THR A 87 -46.73 -7.93 12.15
C THR A 87 -47.14 -8.22 10.70
N THR A 88 -46.75 -7.34 9.77
CA THR A 88 -46.98 -7.47 8.32
C THR A 88 -45.89 -8.26 7.58
N GLY A 89 -44.89 -8.79 8.28
CA GLY A 89 -43.78 -9.55 7.67
C GLY A 89 -42.63 -8.70 7.11
N HIS A 90 -42.68 -7.37 7.24
CA HIS A 90 -41.58 -6.47 6.83
C HIS A 90 -40.58 -6.25 7.96
N THR A 91 -39.30 -6.17 7.64
CA THR A 91 -38.23 -5.88 8.61
C THR A 91 -38.26 -4.42 9.03
N PHE A 92 -37.98 -4.15 10.31
CA PHE A 92 -37.71 -2.79 10.77
C PHE A 92 -36.26 -2.42 10.46
N GLY A 93 -36.06 -1.79 9.30
CA GLY A 93 -34.75 -1.37 8.82
C GLY A 93 -34.16 -2.29 7.74
N ALA A 94 -33.01 -1.87 7.21
CA ALA A 94 -32.22 -2.61 6.23
C ALA A 94 -30.90 -3.07 6.87
N VAL A 95 -30.39 -4.22 6.43
CA VAL A 95 -29.03 -4.64 6.76
C VAL A 95 -28.07 -3.81 5.91
N ASP A 96 -27.21 -3.03 6.56
CA ASP A 96 -26.15 -2.30 5.86
C ASP A 96 -24.82 -3.08 5.92
N LYS A 97 -23.87 -2.68 5.08
CA LYS A 97 -22.51 -3.26 5.03
C LYS A 97 -21.84 -3.23 6.41
N ALA A 98 -22.13 -2.21 7.21
CA ALA A 98 -21.62 -2.07 8.57
C ALA A 98 -22.13 -3.18 9.51
N ASP A 99 -23.40 -3.60 9.37
CA ASP A 99 -23.98 -4.66 10.20
C ASP A 99 -23.37 -6.02 9.84
N ILE A 100 -23.14 -6.27 8.55
CA ILE A 100 -22.47 -7.48 8.07
C ILE A 100 -21.02 -7.54 8.57
N ALA A 101 -20.28 -6.44 8.45
CA ALA A 101 -18.90 -6.36 8.93
C ALA A 101 -18.81 -6.58 10.45
N LYS A 102 -19.75 -6.02 11.21
CA LYS A 102 -19.82 -6.21 12.67
C LYS A 102 -20.17 -7.64 13.05
N ALA A 103 -21.10 -8.27 12.35
CA ALA A 103 -21.46 -9.66 12.59
C ALA A 103 -20.29 -10.60 12.28
N LEU A 104 -19.55 -10.36 11.19
CA LEU A 104 -18.32 -11.08 10.85
C LEU A 104 -17.22 -10.88 11.89
N GLN A 105 -17.01 -9.65 12.37
CA GLN A 105 -16.03 -9.36 13.44
C GLN A 105 -16.39 -10.01 14.78
N SER A 106 -17.66 -10.27 15.05
CA SER A 106 -18.08 -10.95 16.28
C SER A 106 -17.91 -12.47 16.21
N GLN A 107 -17.68 -13.04 15.02
CA GLN A 107 -17.51 -14.49 14.78
C GLN A 107 -16.03 -14.88 14.55
N LEU A 108 -15.19 -13.95 14.08
CA LEU A 108 -13.73 -14.10 13.90
C LEU A 108 -12.94 -13.82 15.19
#